data_AF-A0A662X0W3-F1
#
_entry.id   AF-A0A662X0W3-F1
#
_cell.length_a   1.000
_cell.length_b   1.000
_cell.length_c   1.000
_cell.angle_alpha   90.00
_cell.angle_beta   90.00
_cell.angle_gamma   90.00
#
_symmetry.space_group_name_H-M   'P 1'
#
loop_
_entity.id
_entity.type
_entity.pdbx_description
1 polymer ?
#
loop_
_entity_poly.entity_id
_entity_poly.type
_entity_poly.pdbx_seq_one_letter_code
_entity_poly.pdbx_strand_id
1 'polypeptide(L)'
;MTNTPSMGEDAAGSIEVRSYGELQAKLRAMAYNEPVGVESVPLVKRMLADLMAASAAREKTERALEKAQRDALEFSQILLPLRKENAQLTRENNSIIHQEEAITEREKACELQLEGQRDDIKKLQFVNGQKAQQCLQKRLLATGIGGNLSHSASIEMKGSDASQSLRRLSIESQQTSRKMPQTGERSRAQTQVAKDLQEQLAELTAENTKLRSQCDQFNEKLSKREQEINRLSKLSVQMVSSEENSTRKLHELEERYEMRSKQDAADLQVEQLSTQVDLLNDQVAKYESRLKEATEQIRRNGGIAEKLQYV
;
A
#
# COMPACT_ATOMS: atom_id res chain seq x y z
N MET A 1 -66.31 63.87 1.58
CA MET A 1 -64.92 63.34 1.65
C MET A 1 -64.92 61.97 1.00
N THR A 2 -63.89 61.63 0.24
CA THR A 2 -63.87 60.44 -0.63
C THR A 2 -63.19 59.25 0.07
N ASN A 3 -63.93 58.15 0.25
CA ASN A 3 -63.32 56.88 0.65
C ASN A 3 -62.43 56.35 -0.48
N THR A 4 -61.13 56.26 -0.24
CA THR A 4 -60.22 55.44 -1.04
C THR A 4 -60.40 53.96 -0.66
N PRO A 5 -60.56 53.03 -1.61
CA PRO A 5 -60.81 51.62 -1.29
C PRO A 5 -59.55 50.94 -0.73
N SER A 6 -59.71 50.04 0.25
CA SER A 6 -58.63 49.11 0.63
C SER A 6 -58.48 48.09 -0.50
N MET A 7 -57.40 48.23 -1.27
CA MET A 7 -57.00 47.31 -2.35
C MET A 7 -55.73 46.52 -2.00
N GLY A 8 -55.13 46.80 -0.83
CA GLY A 8 -53.89 46.14 -0.38
C GLY A 8 -54.14 44.83 0.37
N GLU A 9 -55.14 44.80 1.26
CA GLU A 9 -55.39 43.67 2.17
C GLU A 9 -55.96 42.46 1.40
N ASP A 10 -56.98 42.67 0.55
CA ASP A 10 -57.52 41.62 -0.33
C ASP A 10 -56.46 41.03 -1.26
N ALA A 11 -55.54 41.87 -1.75
CA ALA A 11 -54.44 41.43 -2.61
C ALA A 11 -53.41 40.58 -1.84
N ALA A 12 -53.05 40.98 -0.62
CA ALA A 12 -52.14 40.24 0.25
C ALA A 12 -52.72 38.86 0.63
N GLY A 13 -53.96 38.82 1.16
CA GLY A 13 -54.64 37.57 1.49
C GLY A 13 -54.82 36.65 0.27
N SER A 14 -55.13 37.23 -0.90
CA SER A 14 -55.22 36.48 -2.17
C SER A 14 -53.89 35.92 -2.67
N ILE A 15 -52.75 36.44 -2.20
CA ILE A 15 -51.40 35.90 -2.49
C ILE A 15 -51.07 34.81 -1.47
N GLU A 16 -51.37 35.01 -0.18
CA GLU A 16 -51.12 34.03 0.88
C GLU A 16 -51.97 32.76 0.74
N VAL A 17 -53.24 32.87 0.35
CA VAL A 17 -54.10 31.70 0.10
C VAL A 17 -53.59 30.86 -1.08
N ARG A 18 -53.04 31.48 -2.14
CA ARG A 18 -52.36 30.75 -3.24
C ARG A 18 -51.07 30.11 -2.74
N SER A 19 -50.24 30.88 -2.03
CA SER A 19 -48.98 30.43 -1.43
C SER A 19 -49.16 29.22 -0.51
N TYR A 20 -50.25 29.20 0.26
CA TYR A 20 -50.68 28.07 1.08
C TYR A 20 -51.07 26.85 0.24
N GLY A 21 -51.92 27.02 -0.77
CA GLY A 21 -52.34 25.92 -1.65
C GLY A 21 -51.17 25.20 -2.35
N GLU A 22 -50.20 25.97 -2.85
CA GLU A 22 -48.95 25.44 -3.40
C GLU A 22 -48.15 24.60 -2.39
N LEU A 23 -47.96 25.14 -1.18
CA LEU A 23 -47.22 24.47 -0.12
C LEU A 23 -47.93 23.18 0.31
N GLN A 24 -49.23 23.24 0.56
CA GLN A 24 -50.03 22.10 1.00
C GLN A 24 -50.07 20.99 -0.07
N ALA A 25 -50.10 21.34 -1.36
CA ALA A 25 -49.97 20.38 -2.45
C ALA A 25 -48.58 19.73 -2.47
N LYS A 26 -47.50 20.51 -2.31
CA LYS A 26 -46.13 19.98 -2.26
C LYS A 26 -45.88 19.11 -1.02
N LEU A 27 -46.44 19.46 0.13
CA LEU A 27 -46.38 18.65 1.35
C LEU A 27 -47.09 17.30 1.18
N ARG A 28 -48.31 17.27 0.62
CA ARG A 28 -49.02 16.02 0.30
C ARG A 28 -48.26 15.15 -0.71
N ALA A 29 -47.60 15.77 -1.69
CA ALA A 29 -46.75 15.05 -2.65
C ALA A 29 -45.52 14.39 -1.98
N MET A 30 -45.12 14.86 -0.79
CA MET A 30 -44.12 14.25 0.09
C MET A 30 -44.75 13.45 1.25
N ALA A 31 -46.03 13.05 1.11
CA ALA A 31 -46.86 12.32 2.08
C ALA A 31 -47.19 13.05 3.41
N TYR A 32 -46.85 14.33 3.56
CA TYR A 32 -47.29 15.15 4.70
C TYR A 32 -48.72 15.62 4.47
N ASN A 33 -49.69 14.92 5.08
CA ASN A 33 -51.12 15.11 4.84
C ASN A 33 -51.81 16.10 5.78
N GLU A 34 -51.16 16.47 6.89
CA GLU A 34 -51.73 17.40 7.88
C GLU A 34 -51.88 18.83 7.32
N PRO A 35 -52.96 19.56 7.66
CA PRO A 35 -53.16 20.93 7.23
C PRO A 35 -52.24 21.89 8.00
N VAL A 36 -51.58 22.81 7.30
CA VAL A 36 -50.71 23.83 7.92
C VAL A 36 -51.47 25.15 8.12
N GLY A 37 -51.13 25.93 9.16
CA GLY A 37 -51.69 27.27 9.36
C GLY A 37 -51.13 28.28 8.35
N VAL A 38 -51.96 29.19 7.83
CA VAL A 38 -51.57 30.18 6.80
C VAL A 38 -50.37 31.03 7.26
N GLU A 39 -50.39 31.52 8.50
CA GLU A 39 -49.29 32.24 9.16
C GLU A 39 -47.93 31.53 9.09
N SER A 40 -47.92 30.19 9.06
CA SER A 40 -46.70 29.38 9.07
C SER A 40 -46.12 29.11 7.68
N VAL A 41 -46.87 29.40 6.61
CA VAL A 41 -46.48 29.14 5.21
C VAL A 41 -45.12 29.76 4.85
N PRO A 42 -44.77 31.02 5.24
CA PRO A 42 -43.46 31.60 4.93
C PRO A 42 -42.29 30.87 5.61
N LEU A 43 -42.49 30.40 6.84
CA LEU A 43 -41.49 29.64 7.59
C LEU A 43 -41.29 28.24 6.99
N VAL A 44 -42.39 27.51 6.74
CA VAL A 44 -42.32 26.15 6.20
C VAL A 44 -41.82 26.14 4.75
N LYS A 45 -42.17 27.14 3.93
CA LYS A 45 -41.56 27.32 2.59
C LYS A 45 -40.04 27.53 2.68
N ARG A 46 -39.54 28.29 3.66
CA ARG A 46 -38.09 28.49 3.88
C ARG A 46 -37.42 27.21 4.37
N MET A 47 -37.91 26.58 5.42
CA MET A 47 -37.36 25.32 5.96
C MET A 47 -37.31 24.21 4.90
N LEU A 48 -38.33 24.11 4.03
CA LEU A 48 -38.32 23.15 2.92
C LEU A 48 -37.28 23.51 1.84
N ALA A 49 -37.07 24.79 1.55
CA ALA A 49 -36.00 25.23 0.64
C ALA A 49 -34.61 24.92 1.21
N ASP A 50 -34.38 25.23 2.49
CA ASP A 50 -33.13 24.96 3.20
C ASP A 50 -32.84 23.45 3.27
N LEU A 51 -33.85 22.61 3.54
CA LEU A 51 -33.71 21.16 3.59
C LEU A 51 -33.45 20.54 2.20
N MET A 52 -34.08 21.05 1.13
CA MET A 52 -33.75 20.65 -0.26
C MET A 52 -32.34 21.10 -0.66
N ALA A 53 -31.89 22.28 -0.23
CA ALA A 53 -30.54 22.77 -0.48
C ALA A 53 -29.50 21.93 0.27
N ALA A 54 -29.77 21.58 1.53
CA ALA A 54 -28.93 20.72 2.35
C ALA A 54 -28.82 19.29 1.80
N SER A 55 -29.94 18.70 1.32
CA SER A 55 -29.89 17.36 0.71
C SER A 55 -29.14 17.35 -0.62
N ALA A 56 -29.33 18.34 -1.49
CA ALA A 56 -28.56 18.51 -2.72
C ALA A 56 -27.07 18.77 -2.46
N ALA A 57 -26.73 19.56 -1.42
CA ALA A 57 -25.35 19.76 -0.99
C ALA A 57 -24.73 18.46 -0.47
N ARG A 58 -25.44 17.69 0.36
CA ARG A 58 -24.99 16.39 0.86
C ARG A 58 -24.71 15.43 -0.29
N GLU A 59 -25.67 15.27 -1.21
CA GLU A 59 -25.55 14.39 -2.38
C GLU A 59 -24.39 14.80 -3.31
N LYS A 60 -24.09 16.11 -3.40
CA LYS A 60 -22.89 16.61 -4.11
C LYS A 60 -21.60 16.22 -3.38
N THR A 61 -21.54 16.34 -2.06
CA THR A 61 -20.36 15.91 -1.27
C THR A 61 -20.18 14.39 -1.25
N GLU A 62 -21.28 13.63 -1.26
CA GLU A 62 -21.33 12.16 -1.27
C GLU A 62 -20.71 11.63 -2.58
N ARG A 63 -21.17 12.12 -3.74
CA ARG A 63 -20.54 11.82 -5.05
C ARG A 63 -19.07 12.24 -5.15
N ALA A 64 -18.69 13.35 -4.52
CA ALA A 64 -17.30 13.84 -4.52
C ALA A 64 -16.38 12.96 -3.66
N LEU A 65 -16.87 12.49 -2.51
CA LEU A 65 -16.18 11.54 -1.64
C LEU A 65 -16.00 10.19 -2.35
N GLU A 66 -17.05 9.64 -2.97
CA GLU A 66 -16.93 8.41 -3.76
C GLU A 66 -15.89 8.55 -4.90
N LYS A 67 -15.83 9.72 -5.55
CA LYS A 67 -14.81 9.98 -6.57
C LYS A 67 -13.41 9.96 -5.94
N ALA A 68 -13.18 10.69 -4.86
CA ALA A 68 -11.89 10.72 -4.18
C ALA A 68 -11.45 9.33 -3.69
N GLN A 69 -12.38 8.49 -3.22
CA GLN A 69 -12.12 7.10 -2.85
C GLN A 69 -11.72 6.23 -4.07
N ARG A 70 -12.42 6.37 -5.20
CA ARG A 70 -12.08 5.66 -6.45
C ARG A 70 -10.72 6.10 -6.99
N ASP A 71 -10.47 7.41 -7.07
CA ASP A 71 -9.19 7.99 -7.48
C ASP A 71 -8.04 7.49 -6.56
N ALA A 72 -8.24 7.45 -5.24
CA ALA A 72 -7.24 6.98 -4.28
C ALA A 72 -6.94 5.47 -4.40
N LEU A 73 -7.96 4.65 -4.71
CA LEU A 73 -7.77 3.22 -4.99
C LEU A 73 -7.00 2.98 -6.30
N GLU A 74 -7.20 3.82 -7.31
CA GLU A 74 -6.44 3.79 -8.57
C GLU A 74 -4.97 4.18 -8.34
N PHE A 75 -4.71 5.29 -7.64
CA PHE A 75 -3.34 5.68 -7.27
C PHE A 75 -2.64 4.63 -6.41
N SER A 76 -3.36 3.96 -5.50
CA SER A 76 -2.81 2.87 -4.69
C SER A 76 -2.35 1.69 -5.55
N GLN A 77 -3.15 1.31 -6.55
CA GLN A 77 -2.80 0.24 -7.51
C GLN A 77 -1.58 0.61 -8.37
N ILE A 78 -1.43 1.88 -8.77
CA ILE A 78 -0.30 2.38 -9.57
C ILE A 78 0.98 2.48 -8.72
N LEU A 79 0.89 2.95 -7.47
CA LEU A 79 2.05 3.17 -6.60
C LEU A 79 2.62 1.86 -6.00
N LEU A 80 1.81 0.81 -5.85
CA LEU A 80 2.24 -0.44 -5.23
C LEU A 80 3.33 -1.22 -6.01
N PRO A 81 3.30 -1.37 -7.36
CA PRO A 81 4.43 -1.92 -8.10
C PRO A 81 5.66 -1.02 -8.04
N LEU A 82 5.52 0.30 -8.22
CA LEU A 82 6.63 1.25 -8.19
C LEU A 82 7.38 1.25 -6.84
N ARG A 83 6.65 1.11 -5.72
CA ARG A 83 7.24 0.94 -4.39
C ARG A 83 8.00 -0.38 -4.21
N LYS A 84 7.55 -1.47 -4.85
CA LYS A 84 8.27 -2.76 -4.85
C LYS A 84 9.55 -2.69 -5.67
N GLU A 85 9.47 -2.11 -6.86
CA GLU A 85 10.60 -1.89 -7.76
C GLU A 85 11.65 -0.98 -7.12
N ASN A 86 11.26 0.16 -6.55
CA ASN A 86 12.17 1.04 -5.83
C ASN A 86 12.85 0.32 -4.64
N ALA A 87 12.09 -0.43 -3.84
CA ALA A 87 12.64 -1.22 -2.73
C ALA A 87 13.52 -2.41 -3.17
N GLN A 88 13.40 -2.87 -4.41
CA GLN A 88 14.33 -3.83 -5.03
C GLN A 88 15.61 -3.11 -5.48
N LEU A 89 15.48 -2.02 -6.25
CA LEU A 89 16.60 -1.21 -6.74
C LEU A 89 17.49 -0.68 -5.61
N THR A 90 16.94 -0.29 -4.45
CA THR A 90 17.74 0.08 -3.27
C THR A 90 18.59 -1.08 -2.75
N ARG A 91 18.07 -2.32 -2.75
CA ARG A 91 18.84 -3.50 -2.31
C ARG A 91 19.93 -3.86 -3.30
N GLU A 92 19.64 -3.77 -4.59
CA GLU A 92 20.60 -4.00 -5.66
C GLU A 92 21.72 -2.94 -5.64
N ASN A 93 21.37 -1.67 -5.48
CA ASN A 93 22.32 -0.57 -5.35
C ASN A 93 23.23 -0.74 -4.12
N ASN A 94 22.69 -1.02 -2.93
CA ASN A 94 23.49 -1.29 -1.74
C ASN A 94 24.40 -2.53 -1.91
N SER A 95 23.91 -3.57 -2.60
CA SER A 95 24.70 -4.77 -2.93
C SER A 95 25.86 -4.47 -3.89
N ILE A 96 25.67 -3.55 -4.84
CA ILE A 96 26.71 -3.09 -5.75
C ILE A 96 27.75 -2.26 -4.99
N ILE A 97 27.34 -1.33 -4.12
CA ILE A 97 28.24 -0.54 -3.28
C ILE A 97 29.15 -1.45 -2.45
N HIS A 98 28.61 -2.46 -1.76
CA HIS A 98 29.42 -3.40 -0.98
C HIS A 98 30.35 -4.28 -1.84
N GLN A 99 30.03 -4.52 -3.11
CA GLN A 99 30.93 -5.20 -4.04
C GLN A 99 32.06 -4.27 -4.51
N GLU A 100 31.76 -3.00 -4.78
CA GLU A 100 32.72 -1.97 -5.19
C GLU A 100 33.70 -1.62 -4.05
N GLU A 101 33.20 -1.53 -2.81
CA GLU A 101 34.02 -1.43 -1.58
C GLU A 101 34.99 -2.62 -1.48
N ALA A 102 34.48 -3.85 -1.57
CA ALA A 102 35.28 -5.07 -1.45
C ALA A 102 36.26 -5.31 -2.62
N ILE A 103 35.99 -4.74 -3.81
CA ILE A 103 36.95 -4.70 -4.92
C ILE A 103 38.04 -3.67 -4.62
N THR A 104 37.66 -2.45 -4.22
CA THR A 104 38.58 -1.36 -3.90
C THR A 104 39.57 -1.74 -2.79
N GLU A 105 39.14 -2.48 -1.76
CA GLU A 105 40.05 -3.01 -0.73
C GLU A 105 41.05 -4.02 -1.28
N ARG A 106 40.63 -4.93 -2.17
CA ARG A 106 41.50 -5.92 -2.80
C ARG A 106 42.51 -5.27 -3.74
N GLU A 107 42.10 -4.25 -4.50
CA GLU A 107 42.99 -3.51 -5.39
C GLU A 107 44.09 -2.80 -4.59
N LYS A 108 43.74 -2.11 -3.50
CA LYS A 108 44.72 -1.49 -2.57
C LYS A 108 45.68 -2.52 -1.96
N ALA A 109 45.18 -3.69 -1.57
CA ALA A 109 46.02 -4.77 -1.03
C ALA A 109 47.00 -5.33 -2.09
N CYS A 110 46.54 -5.51 -3.33
CA CYS A 110 47.37 -5.91 -4.47
C CYS A 110 48.41 -4.85 -4.84
N GLU A 111 48.06 -3.56 -4.82
CA GLU A 111 48.99 -2.46 -5.11
C GLU A 111 50.11 -2.38 -4.05
N LEU A 112 49.77 -2.48 -2.77
CA LEU A 112 50.75 -2.55 -1.68
C LEU A 112 51.67 -3.77 -1.81
N GLN A 113 51.14 -4.93 -2.21
CA GLN A 113 51.93 -6.14 -2.45
C GLN A 113 52.89 -5.96 -3.65
N LEU A 114 52.43 -5.31 -4.72
CA LEU A 114 53.26 -4.99 -5.89
C LEU A 114 54.36 -3.97 -5.55
N GLU A 115 54.10 -2.99 -4.69
CA GLU A 115 55.12 -2.07 -4.20
C GLU A 115 56.19 -2.78 -3.37
N GLY A 116 55.79 -3.64 -2.42
CA GLY A 116 56.72 -4.50 -1.66
C GLY A 116 57.59 -5.37 -2.57
N GLN A 117 56.99 -6.02 -3.57
CA GLN A 117 57.73 -6.80 -4.57
C GLN A 117 58.68 -5.96 -5.42
N ARG A 118 58.29 -4.75 -5.83
CA ARG A 118 59.18 -3.80 -6.55
C ARG A 118 60.39 -3.44 -5.69
N ASP A 119 60.21 -3.22 -4.39
CA ASP A 119 61.30 -2.91 -3.47
C ASP A 119 62.22 -4.11 -3.22
N ASP A 120 61.69 -5.32 -3.11
CA ASP A 120 62.51 -6.53 -3.03
C ASP A 120 63.28 -6.79 -4.34
N ILE A 121 62.69 -6.48 -5.51
CA ILE A 121 63.42 -6.48 -6.79
C ILE A 121 64.56 -5.45 -6.78
N LYS A 122 64.36 -4.22 -6.28
CA LYS A 122 65.44 -3.22 -6.13
C LYS A 122 66.56 -3.73 -5.22
N LYS A 123 66.22 -4.31 -4.06
CA LYS A 123 67.18 -4.92 -3.11
C LYS A 123 67.96 -6.06 -3.76
N LEU A 124 67.28 -6.97 -4.45
CA LEU A 124 67.90 -8.10 -5.16
C LEU A 124 68.79 -7.63 -6.33
N GLN A 125 68.38 -6.61 -7.08
CA GLN A 125 69.21 -6.01 -8.14
C GLN A 125 70.49 -5.38 -7.56
N PHE A 126 70.40 -4.66 -6.44
CA PHE A 126 71.57 -4.09 -5.75
C PHE A 126 72.52 -5.18 -5.24
N VAL A 127 72.00 -6.18 -4.52
CA VAL A 127 72.81 -7.30 -4.00
C VAL A 127 73.40 -8.13 -5.13
N ASN A 128 72.65 -8.40 -6.20
CA ASN A 128 73.14 -9.11 -7.38
C ASN A 128 74.22 -8.28 -8.11
N GLY A 129 74.06 -6.96 -8.25
CA GLY A 129 75.11 -6.08 -8.78
C GLY A 129 76.41 -6.15 -7.97
N GLN A 130 76.31 -6.06 -6.64
CA GLN A 130 77.46 -6.22 -5.74
C GLN A 130 78.08 -7.62 -5.86
N LYS A 131 77.27 -8.69 -5.95
CA LYS A 131 77.74 -10.06 -6.09
C LYS A 131 78.34 -10.33 -7.48
N ALA A 132 77.81 -9.74 -8.54
CA ALA A 132 78.37 -9.79 -9.89
C ALA A 132 79.74 -9.10 -9.93
N GLN A 133 79.90 -7.95 -9.26
CA GLN A 133 81.19 -7.28 -9.09
C GLN A 133 82.18 -8.14 -8.29
N GLN A 134 81.76 -8.74 -7.16
CA GLN A 134 82.58 -9.69 -6.39
C GLN A 134 82.94 -10.94 -7.22
N CYS A 135 82.04 -11.44 -8.07
CA CYS A 135 82.28 -12.59 -8.95
C CYS A 135 83.06 -12.25 -10.23
N LEU A 136 83.14 -10.97 -10.61
CA LEU A 136 84.08 -10.47 -11.61
C LEU A 136 85.49 -10.37 -11.01
N GLN A 137 85.62 -9.75 -9.83
CA GLN A 137 86.89 -9.71 -9.08
C GLN A 137 87.40 -11.13 -8.79
N LYS A 138 86.54 -12.03 -8.32
CA LYS A 138 86.89 -13.45 -8.10
C LYS A 138 87.15 -14.22 -9.40
N ARG A 139 86.54 -13.87 -10.55
CA ARG A 139 86.94 -14.47 -11.85
C ARG A 139 88.26 -13.93 -12.38
N LEU A 140 88.60 -12.66 -12.17
CA LEU A 140 89.94 -12.15 -12.47
C LEU A 140 91.02 -12.92 -11.67
N LEU A 141 90.67 -13.44 -10.48
CA LEU A 141 91.50 -14.35 -9.70
C LEU A 141 91.37 -15.84 -10.11
N ALA A 142 90.21 -16.29 -10.57
CA ALA A 142 89.87 -17.71 -10.76
C ALA A 142 89.70 -18.17 -12.23
N THR A 143 89.94 -17.31 -13.23
CA THR A 143 89.90 -17.69 -14.67
C THR A 143 91.04 -18.63 -15.07
N GLY A 144 91.86 -19.08 -14.12
CA GLY A 144 92.66 -20.30 -14.27
C GLY A 144 91.86 -21.62 -14.15
N ILE A 145 90.57 -21.63 -13.76
CA ILE A 145 89.90 -22.85 -13.23
C ILE A 145 88.38 -23.04 -13.58
N GLY A 146 88.05 -23.47 -14.82
CA GLY A 146 86.93 -24.40 -15.18
C GLY A 146 85.40 -24.08 -14.99
N GLY A 147 84.51 -24.96 -15.52
CA GLY A 147 83.02 -25.02 -15.29
C GLY A 147 82.16 -25.73 -16.39
N ASN A 148 80.89 -26.17 -16.12
CA ASN A 148 79.74 -26.38 -17.10
C ASN A 148 78.43 -27.18 -16.64
N LEU A 149 77.26 -26.90 -17.32
CA LEU A 149 76.06 -27.77 -17.72
C LEU A 149 74.74 -28.04 -16.87
N SER A 150 73.68 -28.70 -17.45
CA SER A 150 72.20 -28.29 -17.44
C SER A 150 71.00 -29.34 -17.20
N HIS A 151 69.75 -29.19 -17.80
CA HIS A 151 68.33 -29.56 -17.30
C HIS A 151 67.35 -30.59 -18.08
N SER A 152 65.95 -30.52 -18.01
CA SER A 152 64.82 -31.58 -18.07
C SER A 152 63.42 -31.32 -18.85
N ALA A 153 62.29 -32.16 -18.82
CA ALA A 153 60.90 -32.00 -19.53
C ALA A 153 59.54 -32.89 -19.16
N SER A 154 58.21 -32.56 -19.51
CA SER A 154 56.81 -33.32 -19.31
C SER A 154 55.35 -32.81 -19.92
N ILE A 155 54.11 -33.49 -19.83
CA ILE A 155 52.64 -33.17 -20.40
C ILE A 155 51.31 -33.93 -19.75
N GLU A 156 49.90 -34.04 -19.96
CA GLU A 156 48.65 -33.94 -20.94
C GLU A 156 47.07 -33.83 -20.38
N MET A 157 45.88 -34.26 -21.01
CA MET A 157 44.32 -33.97 -20.78
C MET A 157 43.15 -35.10 -21.03
N LYS A 158 41.72 -35.15 -21.21
CA LYS A 158 40.36 -34.42 -21.60
C LYS A 158 38.89 -35.09 -21.19
N GLY A 159 37.58 -34.68 -21.60
CA GLY A 159 36.15 -35.32 -21.32
C GLY A 159 34.68 -34.78 -21.90
N SER A 160 33.41 -35.40 -21.69
CA SER A 160 31.91 -35.03 -22.12
C SER A 160 30.64 -35.78 -21.40
N ASP A 161 29.22 -35.89 -21.55
CA ASP A 161 27.88 -35.58 -22.35
C ASP A 161 26.47 -35.97 -21.57
N ALA A 162 25.06 -36.05 -21.82
CA ALA A 162 23.81 -35.80 -22.76
C ALA A 162 22.27 -36.08 -22.18
N SER A 163 20.99 -35.86 -22.80
CA SER A 163 19.51 -36.16 -22.28
C SER A 163 18.08 -35.98 -23.11
N GLN A 164 16.78 -36.40 -22.70
CA GLN A 164 15.30 -36.21 -23.28
C GLN A 164 13.97 -36.64 -22.39
N SER A 165 12.56 -36.73 -22.57
CA SER A 165 11.27 -36.56 -23.50
C SER A 165 9.74 -36.73 -22.87
N LEU A 166 8.48 -36.55 -23.52
CA LEU A 166 6.98 -36.54 -22.96
C LEU A 166 5.60 -36.83 -23.86
N ARG A 167 4.25 -36.98 -23.36
CA ARG A 167 2.79 -37.09 -24.02
C ARG A 167 1.45 -37.29 -23.06
N ARG A 168 0.02 -37.40 -23.20
CA ARG A 168 -1.31 -37.18 -24.06
C ARG A 168 -2.79 -37.27 -23.30
N LEU A 169 -4.08 -37.29 -23.90
CA LEU A 169 -5.56 -37.08 -23.33
C LEU A 169 -6.92 -37.81 -23.93
N SER A 170 -8.25 -37.66 -23.44
CA SER A 170 -9.65 -38.35 -23.80
C SER A 170 -11.16 -37.70 -23.49
N ILE A 171 -12.43 -38.32 -23.74
CA ILE A 171 -13.95 -37.82 -23.62
C ILE A 171 -15.18 -38.93 -23.55
N GLU A 172 -16.61 -38.98 -23.54
CA GLU A 172 -18.02 -38.23 -23.66
C GLU A 172 -19.44 -39.05 -23.35
N SER A 173 -20.76 -38.55 -23.15
CA SER A 173 -22.17 -39.30 -23.05
C SER A 173 -23.68 -38.58 -22.92
N GLN A 174 -24.94 -39.24 -23.05
CA GLN A 174 -26.46 -38.78 -22.88
C GLN A 174 -27.65 -39.91 -22.69
N GLN A 175 -29.07 -39.92 -22.64
CA GLN A 175 -30.47 -39.17 -22.65
C GLN A 175 -31.76 -40.09 -22.15
N THR A 176 -33.18 -40.07 -22.07
CA THR A 176 -34.61 -39.47 -22.45
C THR A 176 -35.84 -39.84 -21.41
N SER A 177 -37.26 -39.91 -21.39
CA SER A 177 -38.68 -39.63 -22.04
C SER A 177 -39.96 -40.02 -21.05
N ARG A 178 -41.38 -40.06 -21.08
CA ARG A 178 -42.75 -39.76 -21.80
C ARG A 178 -44.14 -39.99 -20.92
N LYS A 179 -45.47 -39.62 -21.26
CA LYS A 179 -46.84 -39.91 -20.51
C LYS A 179 -48.31 -39.85 -21.23
N MET A 180 -49.55 -40.09 -20.60
CA MET A 180 -51.03 -40.18 -21.14
C MET A 180 -52.35 -39.88 -20.21
N PRO A 181 -53.69 -39.86 -20.68
CA PRO A 181 -55.08 -39.54 -19.99
C PRO A 181 -56.36 -40.54 -20.24
N GLN A 182 -57.76 -40.45 -20.10
CA GLN A 182 -58.97 -39.58 -19.65
C GLN A 182 -60.47 -40.29 -19.56
N THR A 183 -61.61 -39.75 -18.97
CA THR A 183 -63.12 -40.22 -18.94
C THR A 183 -64.26 -39.13 -18.59
N GLY A 184 -65.65 -39.18 -18.39
CA GLY A 184 -66.91 -40.09 -18.30
C GLY A 184 -68.35 -39.37 -17.99
N GLU A 185 -69.59 -39.98 -17.88
CA GLU A 185 -71.02 -39.33 -17.73
C GLU A 185 -72.28 -40.14 -17.11
N ARG A 186 -73.47 -39.54 -16.68
CA ARG A 186 -74.85 -40.21 -16.42
C ARG A 186 -76.23 -39.39 -16.17
N SER A 187 -77.41 -40.08 -15.97
CA SER A 187 -78.70 -39.90 -15.12
C SER A 187 -79.78 -38.74 -15.15
N ARG A 188 -79.97 -38.01 -16.26
CA ARG A 188 -81.10 -37.06 -16.59
C ARG A 188 -81.59 -35.98 -15.60
N ALA A 189 -82.72 -36.07 -14.87
CA ALA A 189 -83.32 -34.86 -14.24
C ALA A 189 -82.61 -34.42 -12.95
N GLN A 190 -82.48 -35.34 -11.99
CA GLN A 190 -81.56 -35.16 -10.85
C GLN A 190 -80.11 -35.01 -11.33
N THR A 191 -79.76 -35.50 -12.52
CA THR A 191 -78.44 -35.27 -13.15
C THR A 191 -78.44 -34.17 -14.19
N GLN A 192 -79.42 -33.27 -14.19
CA GLN A 192 -79.23 -31.93 -14.75
C GLN A 192 -78.77 -31.08 -13.58
N VAL A 193 -79.54 -31.02 -12.50
CA VAL A 193 -79.10 -30.40 -11.24
C VAL A 193 -77.73 -30.94 -10.77
N ALA A 194 -77.49 -32.25 -10.81
CA ALA A 194 -76.18 -32.80 -10.47
C ALA A 194 -75.13 -32.68 -11.60
N LYS A 195 -75.49 -32.41 -12.86
CA LYS A 195 -74.52 -31.94 -13.88
C LYS A 195 -74.12 -30.51 -13.61
N ASP A 196 -75.09 -29.62 -13.41
CA ASP A 196 -74.89 -28.20 -13.14
C ASP A 196 -74.03 -28.02 -11.87
N LEU A 197 -74.32 -28.79 -10.81
CA LEU A 197 -73.49 -28.85 -9.60
C LEU A 197 -72.14 -29.55 -9.81
N GLN A 198 -72.04 -30.57 -10.66
CA GLN A 198 -70.77 -31.22 -11.00
C GLN A 198 -69.88 -30.33 -11.88
N GLU A 199 -70.48 -29.47 -12.71
CA GLU A 199 -69.82 -28.47 -13.54
C GLU A 199 -69.33 -27.30 -12.69
N GLN A 200 -70.16 -26.78 -11.76
CA GLN A 200 -69.72 -25.83 -10.74
C GLN A 200 -68.62 -26.40 -9.84
N LEU A 201 -68.71 -27.65 -9.40
CA LEU A 201 -67.65 -28.32 -8.64
C LEU A 201 -66.39 -28.55 -9.47
N ALA A 202 -66.51 -28.86 -10.77
CA ALA A 202 -65.38 -28.99 -11.67
C ALA A 202 -64.71 -27.63 -11.93
N GLU A 203 -65.48 -26.56 -12.10
CA GLU A 203 -64.98 -25.19 -12.27
C GLU A 203 -64.30 -24.69 -10.99
N LEU A 204 -64.92 -24.83 -9.82
CA LEU A 204 -64.30 -24.51 -8.52
C LEU A 204 -63.06 -25.38 -8.23
N THR A 205 -62.99 -26.61 -8.76
CA THR A 205 -61.80 -27.47 -8.69
C THR A 205 -60.71 -27.03 -9.67
N ALA A 206 -61.08 -26.60 -10.87
CA ALA A 206 -60.17 -26.01 -11.85
C ALA A 206 -59.59 -24.67 -11.34
N GLU A 207 -60.41 -23.84 -10.69
CA GLU A 207 -59.96 -22.63 -10.03
C GLU A 207 -59.08 -22.93 -8.81
N ASN A 208 -59.46 -23.89 -7.95
CA ASN A 208 -58.60 -24.30 -6.82
C ASN A 208 -57.24 -24.82 -7.28
N THR A 209 -57.18 -25.62 -8.34
CA THR A 209 -55.92 -26.15 -8.88
C THR A 209 -55.10 -25.05 -9.57
N LYS A 210 -55.74 -24.11 -10.27
CA LYS A 210 -55.12 -22.89 -10.80
C LYS A 210 -54.53 -22.01 -9.68
N LEU A 211 -55.29 -21.71 -8.63
CA LEU A 211 -54.85 -20.92 -7.48
C LEU A 211 -53.69 -21.59 -6.75
N ARG A 212 -53.75 -22.91 -6.50
CA ARG A 212 -52.63 -23.68 -5.94
C ARG A 212 -51.38 -23.57 -6.81
N SER A 213 -51.49 -23.77 -8.12
CA SER A 213 -50.37 -23.61 -9.05
C SER A 213 -49.78 -22.18 -9.08
N GLN A 214 -50.58 -21.16 -8.75
CA GLN A 214 -50.11 -19.78 -8.59
C GLN A 214 -49.40 -19.59 -7.25
N CYS A 215 -49.92 -20.14 -6.15
CA CYS A 215 -49.25 -20.17 -4.85
C CYS A 215 -47.88 -20.87 -4.96
N ASP A 216 -47.80 -22.02 -5.64
CA ASP A 216 -46.56 -22.75 -5.87
C ASP A 216 -45.53 -21.91 -6.65
N GLN A 217 -45.98 -21.23 -7.72
CA GLN A 217 -45.14 -20.29 -8.49
C GLN A 217 -44.68 -19.08 -7.66
N PHE A 218 -45.49 -18.57 -6.73
CA PHE A 218 -45.07 -17.48 -5.84
C PHE A 218 -44.10 -17.97 -4.77
N ASN A 219 -44.32 -19.15 -4.18
CA ASN A 219 -43.42 -19.78 -3.23
C ASN A 219 -42.04 -20.07 -3.86
N GLU A 220 -41.99 -20.55 -5.10
CA GLU A 220 -40.72 -20.76 -5.82
C GLU A 220 -39.98 -19.44 -6.09
N LYS A 221 -40.71 -18.37 -6.44
CA LYS A 221 -40.14 -17.02 -6.62
C LYS A 221 -39.64 -16.42 -5.31
N LEU A 222 -40.37 -16.61 -4.20
CA LEU A 222 -39.95 -16.19 -2.87
C LEU A 222 -38.68 -16.93 -2.45
N SER A 223 -38.64 -18.26 -2.56
CA SER A 223 -37.44 -19.06 -2.23
C SER A 223 -36.21 -18.61 -3.02
N LYS A 224 -36.34 -18.34 -4.32
CA LYS A 224 -35.25 -17.80 -5.15
C LYS A 224 -34.80 -16.40 -4.71
N ARG A 225 -35.72 -15.52 -4.28
CA ARG A 225 -35.37 -14.19 -3.75
C ARG A 225 -34.72 -14.27 -2.37
N GLU A 226 -35.16 -15.20 -1.52
CA GLU A 226 -34.63 -15.41 -0.18
C GLU A 226 -33.22 -16.02 -0.21
N GLN A 227 -32.94 -16.93 -1.16
CA GLN A 227 -31.59 -17.40 -1.48
C GLN A 227 -30.68 -16.24 -1.93
N GLU A 228 -31.17 -15.34 -2.78
CA GLU A 228 -30.39 -14.19 -3.26
C GLU A 228 -30.14 -13.15 -2.15
N ILE A 229 -31.12 -12.87 -1.29
CA ILE A 229 -30.95 -12.03 -0.09
C ILE A 229 -29.84 -12.62 0.82
N ASN A 230 -29.86 -13.94 1.04
CA ASN A 230 -28.82 -14.63 1.80
C ASN A 230 -27.43 -14.57 1.11
N ARG A 231 -27.37 -14.59 -0.23
CA ARG A 231 -26.11 -14.44 -0.99
C ARG A 231 -25.55 -13.02 -0.87
N LEU A 232 -26.39 -12.00 -1.04
CA LEU A 232 -26.02 -10.59 -0.94
C LEU A 232 -25.62 -10.21 0.49
N SER A 233 -26.33 -10.72 1.50
CA SER A 233 -26.00 -10.50 2.92
C SER A 233 -24.60 -11.01 3.26
N LYS A 234 -24.24 -12.23 2.82
CA LYS A 234 -22.88 -12.79 2.99
C LYS A 234 -21.80 -11.94 2.32
N LEU A 235 -22.04 -11.45 1.10
CA LEU A 235 -21.11 -10.56 0.40
C LEU A 235 -20.93 -9.22 1.10
N SER A 236 -22.01 -8.64 1.64
CA SER A 236 -21.95 -7.40 2.44
C SER A 236 -21.07 -7.56 3.68
N VAL A 237 -21.28 -8.62 4.46
CA VAL A 237 -20.44 -8.93 5.64
C VAL A 237 -18.98 -9.17 5.26
N GLN A 238 -18.72 -9.82 4.12
CA GLN A 238 -17.35 -10.03 3.62
C GLN A 238 -16.68 -8.72 3.16
N MET A 239 -17.43 -7.79 2.57
CA MET A 239 -16.90 -6.46 2.23
C MET A 239 -16.59 -5.64 3.49
N VAL A 240 -17.53 -5.50 4.42
CA VAL A 240 -17.34 -4.73 5.66
C VAL A 240 -16.14 -5.25 6.46
N SER A 241 -16.02 -6.57 6.63
CA SER A 241 -14.86 -7.16 7.32
C SER A 241 -13.54 -7.02 6.54
N SER A 242 -13.57 -6.93 5.21
CA SER A 242 -12.38 -6.59 4.41
C SER A 242 -11.98 -5.11 4.56
N GLU A 243 -12.96 -4.22 4.71
CA GLU A 243 -12.76 -2.78 4.90
C GLU A 243 -12.23 -2.49 6.32
N GLU A 244 -12.80 -3.09 7.37
CA GLU A 244 -12.25 -3.07 8.73
C GLU A 244 -10.80 -3.57 8.80
N ASN A 245 -10.50 -4.66 8.10
CA ASN A 245 -9.13 -5.21 8.05
C ASN A 245 -8.17 -4.36 7.21
N SER A 246 -8.68 -3.44 6.38
CA SER A 246 -7.88 -2.50 5.59
C SER A 246 -7.63 -1.20 6.37
N THR A 247 -8.65 -0.68 7.06
CA THR A 247 -8.52 0.51 7.92
C THR A 247 -7.62 0.25 9.13
N ARG A 248 -7.72 -0.92 9.79
CA ARG A 248 -6.79 -1.32 10.87
C ARG A 248 -5.33 -1.31 10.40
N LYS A 249 -5.03 -1.89 9.24
CA LYS A 249 -3.66 -1.89 8.66
C LYS A 249 -3.15 -0.50 8.27
N LEU A 250 -4.06 0.39 7.86
CA LEU A 250 -3.72 1.78 7.55
C LEU A 250 -3.32 2.52 8.84
N HIS A 251 -4.10 2.35 9.91
CA HIS A 251 -3.80 2.92 11.23
C HIS A 251 -2.50 2.35 11.84
N GLU A 252 -2.27 1.03 11.77
CA GLU A 252 -0.99 0.41 12.16
C GLU A 252 0.23 0.95 11.39
N LEU A 253 0.04 1.39 10.14
CA LEU A 253 1.09 2.05 9.36
C LEU A 253 1.28 3.50 9.78
N GLU A 254 0.20 4.23 10.03
CA GLU A 254 0.19 5.61 10.51
C GLU A 254 0.90 5.76 11.86
N GLU A 255 0.58 4.90 12.84
CA GLU A 255 1.28 4.81 14.13
C GLU A 255 2.79 4.55 13.95
N ARG A 256 3.17 3.66 13.01
CA ARG A 256 4.59 3.38 12.71
C ARG A 256 5.30 4.56 12.05
N TYR A 257 4.61 5.32 11.20
CA TYR A 257 5.17 6.55 10.62
C TYR A 257 5.35 7.65 11.67
N GLU A 258 4.38 7.83 12.58
CA GLU A 258 4.55 8.73 13.72
C GLU A 258 5.71 8.31 14.63
N MET A 259 5.80 7.03 15.00
CA MET A 259 6.87 6.52 15.86
C MET A 259 8.25 6.63 15.21
N ARG A 260 8.36 6.37 13.90
CA ARG A 260 9.59 6.62 13.14
C ARG A 260 9.94 8.12 13.13
N SER A 261 8.99 9.00 12.82
CA SER A 261 9.23 10.45 12.82
C SER A 261 9.70 10.99 14.19
N LYS A 262 9.16 10.43 15.29
CA LYS A 262 9.59 10.74 16.66
C LYS A 262 11.00 10.20 16.96
N GLN A 263 11.36 9.03 16.43
CA GLN A 263 12.71 8.48 16.53
C GLN A 263 13.73 9.29 15.72
N ASP A 264 13.44 9.55 14.44
CA ASP A 264 14.33 10.31 13.54
C ASP A 264 14.62 11.72 14.12
N ALA A 265 13.64 12.33 14.81
CA ALA A 265 13.82 13.61 15.53
C ALA A 265 14.65 13.49 16.83
N ALA A 266 14.55 12.37 17.55
CA ALA A 266 15.37 12.10 18.72
C ALA A 266 16.83 11.81 18.35
N ASP A 267 17.05 11.05 17.27
CA ASP A 267 18.38 10.75 16.74
C ASP A 267 19.09 12.03 16.28
N LEU A 268 18.37 12.96 15.63
CA LEU A 268 18.88 14.29 15.31
C LEU A 268 19.27 15.11 16.55
N GLN A 269 18.54 14.97 17.67
CA GLN A 269 18.91 15.60 18.94
C GLN A 269 20.17 14.96 19.56
N VAL A 270 20.34 13.63 19.43
CA VAL A 270 21.54 12.93 19.88
C VAL A 270 22.77 13.38 19.11
N GLU A 271 22.69 13.53 17.78
CA GLU A 271 23.78 14.08 16.95
C GLU A 271 24.16 15.53 17.33
N GLN A 272 23.16 16.38 17.60
CA GLN A 272 23.40 17.75 18.08
C GLN A 272 24.10 17.78 19.45
N LEU A 273 23.75 16.85 20.35
CA LEU A 273 24.42 16.72 21.65
C LEU A 273 25.81 16.10 21.53
N SER A 274 26.03 15.14 20.62
CA SER A 274 27.35 14.55 20.38
C SER A 274 28.34 15.59 19.84
N THR A 275 27.95 16.33 18.80
CA THR A 275 28.77 17.41 18.24
C THR A 275 29.05 18.54 19.25
N GLN A 276 28.14 18.80 20.19
CA GLN A 276 28.41 19.71 21.31
C GLN A 276 29.42 19.13 22.31
N VAL A 277 29.33 17.84 22.64
CA VAL A 277 30.28 17.14 23.52
C VAL A 277 31.68 17.12 22.89
N ASP A 278 31.79 16.84 21.59
CA ASP A 278 33.06 16.86 20.86
C ASP A 278 33.70 18.26 20.89
N LEU A 279 32.92 19.32 20.61
CA LEU A 279 33.40 20.70 20.71
C LEU A 279 33.88 21.07 22.12
N LEU A 280 33.27 20.53 23.17
CA LEU A 280 33.68 20.74 24.56
C LEU A 280 34.96 19.94 24.90
N ASN A 281 35.06 18.69 24.48
CA ASN A 281 36.28 17.88 24.61
C ASN A 281 37.47 18.56 23.92
N ASP A 282 37.24 19.09 22.72
CA ASP A 282 38.23 19.81 21.91
C ASP A 282 38.67 21.14 22.58
N GLN A 283 37.79 21.79 23.36
CA GLN A 283 38.15 22.92 24.21
C GLN A 283 38.94 22.50 25.45
N VAL A 284 38.54 21.44 26.15
CA VAL A 284 39.26 20.89 27.31
C VAL A 284 40.70 20.53 26.92
N ALA A 285 40.90 19.84 25.80
CA ALA A 285 42.23 19.51 25.28
C ALA A 285 43.11 20.75 25.03
N LYS A 286 42.53 21.84 24.49
CA LYS A 286 43.23 23.12 24.24
C LYS A 286 43.60 23.83 25.56
N TYR A 287 42.74 23.79 26.56
CA TYR A 287 43.05 24.33 27.89
C TYR A 287 44.08 23.48 28.65
N GLU A 288 44.03 22.16 28.51
CA GLU A 288 45.05 21.25 29.05
C GLU A 288 46.44 21.50 28.45
N SER A 289 46.55 21.69 27.12
CA SER A 289 47.84 22.00 26.48
C SER A 289 48.42 23.30 27.04
N ARG A 290 47.61 24.37 27.08
CA ARG A 290 47.99 25.67 27.67
C ARG A 290 48.42 25.55 29.13
N LEU A 291 47.74 24.72 29.93
CA LEU A 291 48.09 24.49 31.33
C LEU A 291 49.43 23.72 31.48
N LYS A 292 49.67 22.72 30.61
CA LYS A 292 50.94 21.98 30.55
C LYS A 292 52.09 22.89 30.12
N GLU A 293 51.89 23.72 29.09
CA GLU A 293 52.85 24.73 28.61
C GLU A 293 53.18 25.78 29.69
N ALA A 294 52.18 26.31 30.38
CA ALA A 294 52.36 27.27 31.47
C ALA A 294 53.12 26.65 32.66
N THR A 295 52.76 25.43 33.06
CA THR A 295 53.46 24.67 34.12
C THR A 295 54.93 24.44 33.75
N GLU A 296 55.21 24.03 32.50
CA GLU A 296 56.58 23.88 31.99
C GLU A 296 57.35 25.20 31.98
N GLN A 297 56.72 26.32 31.62
CA GLN A 297 57.38 27.62 31.63
C GLN A 297 57.66 28.12 33.05
N ILE A 298 56.77 27.87 34.01
CA ILE A 298 57.03 28.12 35.44
C ILE A 298 58.23 27.29 35.92
N ARG A 299 58.28 25.99 35.57
CA ARG A 299 59.40 25.10 35.93
C ARG A 299 60.74 25.59 35.36
N ARG A 300 60.76 26.06 34.10
CA ARG A 300 61.95 26.67 33.47
C ARG A 300 62.37 27.96 34.17
N ASN A 301 61.42 28.84 34.47
CA ASN A 301 61.70 30.11 35.14
C ASN A 301 62.26 29.89 36.56
N GLY A 302 61.75 28.91 37.31
CA GLY A 302 62.28 28.51 38.62
C GLY A 302 63.75 28.08 38.53
N GLY A 303 64.08 27.16 37.62
CA GLY A 303 65.46 26.71 37.40
C GLY A 303 66.41 27.76 36.77
N ILE A 304 65.90 28.94 36.39
CA ILE A 304 66.70 30.12 36.05
C ILE A 304 66.90 31.00 37.29
N ALA A 305 65.84 31.21 38.08
CA ALA A 305 65.91 31.97 39.34
C ALA A 305 66.88 31.32 40.34
N GLU A 306 66.86 30.00 40.49
CA GLU A 306 67.84 29.25 41.29
C GLU A 306 69.28 29.54 40.84
N LYS A 307 69.56 29.52 39.53
CA LYS A 307 70.91 29.77 38.99
C LYS A 307 71.37 31.20 39.21
N LEU A 308 70.45 32.18 39.15
CA LEU A 308 70.73 33.58 39.46
C LEU A 308 70.98 33.82 40.95
N GLN A 309 70.64 32.86 41.82
CA GLN A 309 70.87 32.95 43.27
C GLN A 309 72.26 32.43 43.70
N TYR A 310 73.06 31.90 42.77
CA TYR A 310 74.44 31.42 42.99
C TYR A 310 75.50 32.25 42.23
N VAL A 311 75.17 33.51 41.87
CA VAL A 311 76.05 34.48 41.19
C VAL A 311 76.16 35.76 42.02
#